data_AF-A0AAD5N5P6-F1
#
_entry.id   AF-A0AAD5N5P6-F1
#
_cell.length_a   1.000
_cell.length_b   1.000
_cell.length_c   1.000
_cell.angle_alpha   90.00
_cell.angle_beta   90.00
_cell.angle_gamma   90.00
#
_symmetry.space_group_name_H-M   'P 1'
#
loop_
_entity.id
_entity.type
_entity.pdbx_description
1 polymer ?
#
loop_
_entity_poly.entity_id
_entity_poly.type
_entity_poly.pdbx_seq_one_letter_code
_entity_poly.pdbx_strand_id
1 'polypeptide(L)'
;MIHPETNPVAQYNPHNASVLATIPGKRSCKPNTKMQATMLRSGLLIVLNPTTKRLEKIHILLDTRAELCFIEEKMVGKLHLLNLDEIMLHLNAFGSDDVQEHLARKVSLDVWDA
;
A
#
# COMPACT_ATOMS: atom_id res chain seq x y z
N MET A 1 26.34 -11.15 27.21
CA MET A 1 26.29 -11.46 25.77
C MET A 1 24.82 -11.46 25.40
N ILE A 2 24.31 -10.32 24.93
CA ILE A 2 22.88 -10.13 24.64
C ILE A 2 22.73 -10.29 23.14
N HIS A 3 21.97 -11.30 22.71
CA HIS A 3 21.56 -11.45 21.32
C HIS A 3 20.66 -10.26 20.93
N PRO A 4 20.95 -9.53 19.85
CA PRO A 4 20.00 -8.56 19.34
C PRO A 4 18.85 -9.33 18.69
N GLU A 5 17.65 -9.18 19.27
CA GLU A 5 16.40 -9.56 18.60
C GLU A 5 16.33 -8.83 17.25
N THR A 6 16.44 -9.61 16.18
CA THR A 6 16.15 -9.15 14.84
C THR A 6 14.65 -8.89 14.75
N ASN A 7 14.26 -7.64 14.96
CA ASN A 7 12.95 -7.14 14.58
C ASN A 7 12.85 -7.25 13.05
N PRO A 8 11.99 -8.11 12.48
CA PRO A 8 11.79 -8.15 11.05
C PRO A 8 10.99 -6.89 10.70
N VAL A 9 11.68 -5.83 10.29
CA VAL A 9 11.07 -4.83 9.42
C VAL A 9 10.54 -5.64 8.25
N ALA A 10 9.23 -5.86 8.20
CA ALA A 10 8.58 -6.59 7.12
C ALA A 10 9.03 -5.93 5.83
N GLN A 11 9.95 -6.60 5.13
CA GLN A 11 10.52 -6.10 3.89
C GLN A 11 9.37 -6.12 2.90
N TYR A 12 8.81 -4.93 2.63
CA TYR A 12 7.70 -4.77 1.72
C TYR A 12 8.13 -5.32 0.36
N ASN A 13 7.55 -6.46 -0.04
CA ASN A 13 7.84 -7.10 -1.30
C ASN A 13 6.79 -6.65 -2.32
N PRO A 14 7.15 -5.78 -3.28
CA PRO A 14 6.21 -5.28 -4.29
C PRO A 14 5.72 -6.38 -5.24
N HIS A 15 6.39 -7.54 -5.31
CA HIS A 15 6.03 -8.62 -6.23
C HIS A 15 4.60 -9.16 -6.02
N ASN A 16 4.03 -9.01 -4.82
CA ASN A 16 2.71 -9.55 -4.46
C ASN A 16 1.68 -8.44 -4.15
N ALA A 17 1.90 -7.22 -4.64
CA ALA A 17 1.05 -6.08 -4.35
C ALA A 17 0.14 -5.73 -5.55
N SER A 18 -1.13 -5.41 -5.27
CA SER A 18 -2.04 -4.77 -6.22
C SER A 18 -2.12 -3.27 -5.93
N VAL A 19 -2.43 -2.48 -6.94
CA VAL A 19 -2.55 -1.02 -6.83
C VAL A 19 -4.00 -0.63 -6.62
N LEU A 20 -4.22 0.28 -5.68
CA LEU A 20 -5.53 0.88 -5.45
C LEU A 20 -5.81 1.98 -6.48
N ALA A 21 -6.88 1.81 -7.24
CA ALA A 21 -7.28 2.66 -8.37
C ALA A 21 -7.79 4.05 -7.97
N THR A 22 -8.28 4.21 -6.75
CA THR A 22 -9.00 5.43 -6.35
C THR A 22 -8.93 5.63 -4.83
N ILE A 23 -8.26 6.70 -4.39
CA ILE A 23 -8.65 7.43 -3.18
C ILE A 23 -8.96 8.85 -3.68
N PRO A 24 -10.21 9.32 -3.67
CA PRO A 24 -10.51 10.67 -4.13
C PRO A 24 -9.89 11.67 -3.13
N GLY A 25 -8.76 12.27 -3.50
CA GLY A 25 -8.09 13.27 -2.68
C GLY A 25 -6.96 13.94 -3.45
N LYS A 26 -7.22 15.10 -4.07
CA LYS A 26 -6.18 15.95 -4.68
C LYS A 26 -5.12 16.32 -3.64
N ARG A 27 -3.87 15.92 -3.83
CA ARG A 27 -2.73 16.51 -3.10
C ARG A 27 -1.51 16.69 -4.00
N SER A 28 -1.02 17.92 -4.04
CA SER A 28 0.27 18.33 -4.58
C SER A 28 1.29 18.27 -3.45
N CYS A 29 2.36 17.48 -3.62
CA CYS A 29 3.40 17.30 -2.62
C CYS A 29 4.70 17.96 -3.12
N LYS A 30 5.22 18.96 -2.39
CA LYS A 30 6.55 19.52 -2.62
C LYS A 30 7.59 18.69 -1.86
N PRO A 31 8.77 18.37 -2.45
CA PRO A 31 9.79 17.56 -1.78
C PRO A 31 10.47 18.34 -0.65
N ASN A 32 10.65 17.69 0.51
CA ASN A 32 11.40 18.24 1.65
C ASN A 32 12.60 17.34 1.96
N THR A 33 13.81 17.90 1.80
CA THR A 33 15.10 17.20 1.82
C THR A 33 15.68 17.16 3.22
N LYS A 34 15.17 16.29 4.10
CA LYS A 34 15.89 15.87 5.33
C LYS A 34 15.64 14.39 5.59
N MET A 35 16.70 13.58 5.49
CA MET A 35 16.67 12.15 5.86
C MET A 35 16.60 12.02 7.38
N GLN A 36 15.39 12.12 7.93
CA GLN A 36 15.05 11.50 9.21
C GLN A 36 14.54 10.09 8.91
N ALA A 37 14.84 9.14 9.80
CA ALA A 37 14.28 7.78 9.71
C ALA A 37 12.75 7.87 9.55
N THR A 38 12.26 7.54 8.36
CA THR A 38 10.83 7.65 8.04
C THR A 38 10.10 6.48 8.66
N MET A 39 9.59 6.69 9.87
CA MET A 39 8.66 5.75 10.48
C MET A 39 7.30 5.93 9.79
N LEU A 40 6.84 4.88 9.09
CA LEU A 40 5.50 4.87 8.54
C LEU A 40 4.48 4.89 9.67
N ARG A 41 3.45 5.73 9.54
CA ARG A 41 2.36 5.74 10.52
C ARG A 41 1.47 4.54 10.24
N SER A 42 1.15 3.75 11.25
CA SER A 42 0.15 2.67 11.11
C SER A 42 -1.23 3.16 11.55
N GLY A 43 -2.27 2.54 10.98
CA GLY A 43 -3.65 2.89 11.28
C GLY A 43 -4.62 1.75 11.00
N LEU A 44 -5.90 2.01 11.27
CA LEU A 44 -7.02 1.15 10.92
C LEU A 44 -7.92 1.87 9.92
N LEU A 45 -8.37 1.14 8.90
CA LEU A 45 -9.35 1.61 7.93
C LEU A 45 -10.58 0.71 7.98
N ILE A 46 -11.76 1.31 7.90
CA ILE A 46 -13.01 0.58 7.75
C ILE A 46 -13.37 0.58 6.26
N VAL A 47 -13.57 -0.60 5.69
CA VAL A 47 -13.84 -0.79 4.27
C VAL A 47 -15.11 -1.61 4.09
N LEU A 48 -15.87 -1.32 3.04
CA LEU A 48 -17.02 -2.14 2.66
C LEU A 48 -16.54 -3.32 1.82
N ASN A 49 -16.75 -4.55 2.29
CA ASN A 49 -16.51 -5.72 1.47
C ASN A 49 -17.61 -5.78 0.38
N PRO A 50 -17.25 -5.69 -0.92
CA PRO A 50 -18.22 -5.60 -2.01
C PRO A 50 -19.07 -6.86 -2.15
N THR A 51 -18.57 -8.01 -1.73
CA THR A 51 -19.26 -9.32 -1.84
C THR A 51 -20.19 -9.54 -0.66
N THR A 52 -19.69 -9.35 0.57
CA THR A 52 -20.48 -9.62 1.78
C THR A 52 -21.37 -8.46 2.20
N LYS A 53 -21.11 -7.25 1.66
CA LYS A 53 -21.74 -5.98 2.06
C LYS A 53 -21.56 -5.65 3.54
N ARG A 54 -20.50 -6.17 4.16
CA ARG A 54 -20.15 -5.91 5.56
C ARG A 54 -18.95 -4.96 5.66
N LEU A 55 -18.93 -4.15 6.71
CA LEU A 55 -17.79 -3.33 7.07
C LEU A 55 -16.70 -4.20 7.70
N GLU A 56 -15.49 -4.13 7.16
CA GLU A 56 -14.31 -4.81 7.66
C GLU A 56 -13.25 -3.81 8.12
N LYS A 57 -12.59 -4.10 9.23
CA LYS A 57 -11.42 -3.34 9.69
C LYS A 57 -10.16 -3.96 9.07
N ILE A 58 -9.36 -3.13 8.41
CA ILE A 58 -8.05 -3.50 7.88
C ILE A 58 -6.96 -2.63 8.48
N HIS A 59 -5.78 -3.21 8.70
CA HIS A 59 -4.59 -2.45 9.10
C HIS A 59 -3.96 -1.80 7.87
N ILE A 60 -3.56 -0.55 8.01
CA ILE A 60 -2.92 0.21 6.94
C ILE A 60 -1.60 0.81 7.41
N LEU A 61 -0.70 1.02 6.46
CA LEU A 61 0.47 1.89 6.61
C LEU A 61 0.21 3.15 5.79
N LEU A 62 0.33 4.31 6.44
CA LEU A 62 0.24 5.61 5.81
C LEU A 62 1.65 6.08 5.46
N ASP A 63 1.94 6.07 4.17
CA ASP A 63 3.14 6.65 3.60
C ASP A 63 2.78 7.87 2.76
N THR A 64 3.09 9.07 3.26
CA THR A 64 2.86 10.32 2.52
C THR A 64 3.89 10.54 1.41
N ARG A 65 4.93 9.71 1.33
CA ARG A 65 6.00 9.79 0.33
C ARG A 65 5.76 8.84 -0.85
N ALA A 66 4.80 7.92 -0.72
CA ALA A 66 4.40 7.05 -1.82
C ALA A 66 3.47 7.80 -2.78
N GLU A 67 3.76 7.73 -4.08
CA GLU A 67 2.89 8.29 -5.13
C GLU A 67 1.66 7.41 -5.37
N LEU A 68 1.78 6.11 -5.07
CA LEU A 68 0.75 5.10 -5.26
C LEU A 68 0.41 4.42 -3.94
N CYS A 69 -0.83 3.95 -3.84
CA CYS A 69 -1.29 3.13 -2.73
C CYS A 69 -1.31 1.66 -3.14
N PHE A 70 -0.83 0.80 -2.24
CA PHE A 70 -0.70 -0.62 -2.48
C PHE A 70 -1.53 -1.42 -1.47
N ILE A 71 -2.04 -2.55 -1.93
CA ILE A 71 -2.73 -3.53 -1.11
C ILE A 71 -2.15 -4.92 -1.39
N GLU A 72 -1.91 -5.69 -0.33
CA GLU A 72 -1.37 -7.04 -0.46
C GLU A 72 -2.38 -7.95 -1.20
N GLU A 73 -1.90 -8.84 -2.05
CA GLU A 73 -2.77 -9.77 -2.81
C GLU A 73 -3.65 -10.63 -1.89
N LYS A 74 -3.14 -11.02 -0.71
CA LYS A 74 -3.96 -11.72 0.30
C LYS A 74 -5.18 -10.90 0.74
N MET A 75 -5.08 -9.57 0.76
CA MET A 75 -6.19 -8.67 1.10
C MET A 75 -7.15 -8.47 -0.07
N VAL A 76 -6.64 -8.44 -1.31
CA VAL A 76 -7.47 -8.50 -2.52
C VAL A 76 -8.36 -9.73 -2.50
N GLY A 77 -7.79 -10.91 -2.23
CA GLY A 77 -8.53 -12.17 -2.12
C GLY A 77 -9.54 -12.17 -0.97
N LYS A 78 -9.14 -11.75 0.23
CA LYS A 78 -10.03 -11.70 1.40
C LYS A 78 -11.24 -10.77 1.18
N LEU A 79 -11.00 -9.59 0.64
CA LEU A 79 -12.04 -8.59 0.38
C LEU A 79 -12.77 -8.83 -0.94
N HIS A 80 -12.37 -9.84 -1.71
CA HIS A 80 -12.93 -10.15 -3.03
C HIS A 80 -12.95 -8.93 -3.95
N LEU A 81 -11.86 -8.16 -3.95
CA LEU A 81 -11.78 -6.94 -4.76
C LEU A 81 -11.71 -7.32 -6.23
N LEU A 82 -12.47 -6.59 -7.05
CA LEU A 82 -12.49 -6.81 -8.48
C LEU A 82 -11.23 -6.24 -9.12
N ASN A 83 -10.63 -7.03 -10.00
CA ASN A 83 -9.62 -6.53 -10.91
C ASN A 83 -10.29 -5.65 -11.96
N LEU A 84 -9.95 -4.36 -11.97
CA LEU A 84 -10.48 -3.41 -12.93
C LEU A 84 -9.62 -3.33 -14.18
N ASP A 85 -8.30 -3.46 -14.04
CA ASP A 85 -7.33 -3.31 -15.12
C ASP A 85 -5.96 -3.86 -14.72
N GLU A 86 -5.03 -3.94 -15.66
CA GLU A 86 -3.62 -4.21 -15.40
C GLU A 86 -2.77 -2.99 -15.79
N ILE A 87 -1.82 -2.62 -14.94
CA ILE A 87 -0.95 -1.47 -15.13
C ILE A 87 0.52 -1.86 -14.96
N MET A 88 1.35 -1.44 -15.90
CA MET A 88 2.80 -1.55 -15.76
C MET A 88 3.31 -0.45 -14.83
N LEU A 89 3.92 -0.84 -13.72
CA LEU A 89 4.53 0.06 -12.74
C LEU A 89 6.03 0.12 -12.97
N HIS A 90 6.57 1.34 -12.92
CA HIS A 90 8.00 1.60 -12.91
C HIS A 90 8.36 2.07 -11.50
N LEU A 91 8.77 1.13 -10.64
CA LEU A 91 8.99 1.37 -9.22
C LEU A 91 10.44 1.75 -8.96
N ASN A 92 10.64 2.91 -8.34
CA ASN A 92 11.92 3.30 -7.76
C ASN A 92 11.86 3.13 -6.24
N ALA A 93 12.32 1.97 -5.75
CA ALA A 93 12.28 1.63 -4.33
C ALA A 93 13.48 2.24 -3.60
N PHE A 94 13.27 2.66 -2.35
CA PHE A 94 14.33 3.25 -1.54
C PHE A 94 15.51 2.26 -1.35
N GLY A 95 16.71 2.69 -1.74
CA GLY A 95 17.92 1.88 -1.65
C GLY A 95 18.20 1.01 -2.87
N SER A 96 17.42 1.13 -3.95
CA SER A 96 17.71 0.54 -5.26
C SER A 96 18.16 1.63 -6.22
N ASP A 97 19.24 1.39 -6.96
CA ASP A 97 19.65 2.24 -8.09
C ASP A 97 18.92 1.85 -9.40
N ASP A 98 18.30 0.66 -9.41
CA ASP A 98 17.58 0.12 -10.55
C ASP A 98 16.07 0.39 -10.45
N VAL A 99 15.48 0.83 -11.56
CA VAL A 99 14.03 0.91 -11.74
C VAL A 99 13.49 -0.48 -12.02
N GLN A 100 12.52 -0.93 -11.21
CA GLN A 100 11.86 -2.21 -11.41
C GLN A 100 10.56 -2.05 -12.16
N GLU A 101 10.37 -2.83 -13.22
CA GLU A 101 9.10 -2.91 -13.95
C GLU A 101 8.25 -4.06 -13.41
N HIS A 102 6.98 -3.79 -13.10
CA HIS A 102 6.06 -4.78 -12.55
C HIS A 102 4.65 -4.61 -13.12
N LEU A 103 4.05 -5.70 -13.60
CA LEU A 103 2.65 -5.72 -14.01
C LEU A 103 1.74 -5.91 -12.79
N ALA A 104 1.07 -4.84 -12.38
CA ALA A 104 0.20 -4.83 -11.21
C ALA A 104 -1.28 -4.82 -11.60
N ARG A 105 -2.11 -5.46 -10.77
CA ARG A 105 -3.57 -5.37 -10.87
C ARG A 105 -4.06 -4.08 -10.26
N LYS A 106 -4.97 -3.41 -10.95
CA LYS A 106 -5.66 -2.21 -10.48
C LYS A 106 -6.99 -2.63 -9.86
N VAL A 107 -7.21 -2.32 -8.59
CA VAL A 107 -8.42 -2.70 -7.86
C VAL A 107 -9.11 -1.48 -7.24
N SER A 108 -10.43 -1.51 -7.06
CA SER A 108 -11.16 -0.50 -6.29
C SER A 108 -11.39 -0.97 -4.86
N LEU A 109 -11.35 -0.03 -3.91
CA LEU A 109 -11.66 -0.27 -2.52
C LEU A 109 -12.54 0.86 -2.00
N ASP A 110 -13.75 0.50 -1.56
CA ASP A 110 -14.69 1.46 -1.00
C ASP A 110 -14.39 1.64 0.49
N VAL A 111 -13.82 2.80 0.80
CA VAL A 111 -13.49 3.20 2.16
C VAL A 111 -14.72 3.89 2.77
N TRP A 112 -15.07 3.49 3.99
CA TRP A 112 -16.12 4.16 4.74
C TRP A 112 -15.52 5.28 5.58
N ASP A 113 -15.78 6.54 5.21
CA ASP A 113 -15.57 7.68 6.11
C ASP A 113 -16.76 7.79 7.06
N ALA A 114 -16.45 8.07 8.33
CA ALA A 114 -17.45 8.39 9.35
C ALA A 114 -17.64 9.91 9.42
#